data_AF-A0A1W2H667-F1
#
_entry.id   AF-A0A1W2H667-F1
#
_cell.length_a   1.000
_cell.length_b   1.000
_cell.length_c   1.000
_cell.angle_alpha   90.00
_cell.angle_beta   90.00
_cell.angle_gamma   90.00
#
_symmetry.space_group_name_H-M   'P 1'
#
loop_
_entity.id
_entity.type
_entity.pdbx_description
1 polymer ?
#
loop_
_entity_poly.entity_id
_entity_poly.type
_entity_poly.pdbx_seq_one_letter_code
_entity_poly.pdbx_strand_id
1 'polypeptide(L)'
;MQLSAIGTQKEYRKKNGYHNTQQNNKDWGISRKSFLPKIVEISIDQSNFQSIYTTREIQNYYFSDRFESEIKEVASLNDNWDEEGALKPDSENLKHAVLFIIFYGNSLLKNLGKFLPYPEVNPCRDGSIDLVWRDNSSFLIINFRDQSGQVANFYFDQYDPILGRQGGFVPSELDHDILNYLKKFV
;
A
#
# COMPACT_ATOMS: atom_id res chain seq x y z
N MET A 1 10.99 35.15 -15.47
CA MET A 1 11.37 34.21 -14.40
C MET A 1 10.96 32.82 -14.90
N GLN A 2 11.93 32.03 -15.35
CA GLN A 2 11.71 30.69 -15.93
C GLN A 2 11.61 29.67 -14.80
N LEU A 3 10.53 28.88 -14.78
CA LEU A 3 10.40 27.70 -13.91
C LEU A 3 10.91 26.49 -14.70
N SER A 4 12.06 25.96 -14.31
CA SER A 4 12.67 24.77 -14.89
C SER A 4 12.20 23.51 -14.16
N ALA A 5 11.62 22.60 -14.95
CA ALA A 5 11.62 21.14 -14.84
C ALA A 5 11.45 20.49 -13.45
N ILE A 6 10.22 20.04 -13.16
CA ILE A 6 9.95 18.94 -12.24
C ILE A 6 10.30 17.64 -12.98
N GLY A 7 11.46 17.06 -12.68
CA GLY A 7 11.83 15.72 -13.14
C GLY A 7 10.87 14.70 -12.53
N THR A 8 10.08 14.02 -13.37
CA THR A 8 9.13 13.00 -12.88
C THR A 8 9.87 11.74 -12.42
N GLN A 9 9.40 11.11 -11.34
CA GLN A 9 9.91 9.87 -10.71
C GLN A 9 10.10 8.68 -11.70
N LYS A 10 9.52 8.75 -12.91
CA LYS A 10 9.83 7.86 -14.05
C LYS A 10 11.32 7.91 -14.45
N GLU A 11 12.01 9.02 -14.26
CA GLU A 11 13.44 9.17 -14.59
C GLU A 11 14.35 8.47 -13.58
N TYR A 12 13.94 8.38 -12.31
CA TYR A 12 14.68 7.61 -11.30
C TYR A 12 14.55 6.10 -11.52
N ARG A 13 13.34 5.62 -11.88
CA ARG A 13 13.10 4.20 -12.22
C ARG A 13 13.90 3.73 -13.45
N LYS A 14 14.32 4.63 -14.35
CA LYS A 14 15.15 4.30 -15.52
C LYS A 14 16.65 4.15 -15.19
N LYS A 15 17.16 4.82 -14.16
CA LYS A 15 18.59 4.77 -13.81
C LYS A 15 19.01 3.45 -13.12
N ASN A 16 18.07 2.75 -12.48
CA ASN A 16 18.38 1.56 -11.66
C ASN A 16 18.01 0.20 -12.32
N GLY A 17 18.08 0.11 -13.66
CA GLY A 17 18.24 -1.17 -14.36
C GLY A 17 17.17 -2.26 -14.10
N TYR A 18 15.93 -2.03 -14.55
CA TYR A 18 14.98 -3.14 -14.72
C TYR A 18 15.27 -3.89 -16.02
N HIS A 19 15.88 -5.08 -15.92
CA HIS A 19 15.82 -6.10 -16.96
C HIS A 19 14.50 -6.86 -16.84
N ASN A 20 13.67 -6.71 -17.87
CA ASN A 20 12.42 -7.44 -18.03
C ASN A 20 12.74 -8.84 -18.56
N THR A 21 12.80 -9.85 -17.69
CA THR A 21 12.82 -11.25 -18.11
C THR A 21 11.41 -11.81 -18.08
N GLN A 22 10.78 -11.87 -19.26
CA GLN A 22 9.79 -12.90 -19.54
C GLN A 22 10.51 -14.25 -19.52
N GLN A 23 10.12 -15.20 -18.66
CA GLN A 23 9.69 -16.55 -19.06
C GLN A 23 9.52 -17.55 -17.90
N ASN A 24 8.48 -18.38 -18.10
CA ASN A 24 8.35 -19.80 -17.77
C ASN A 24 7.79 -20.20 -16.39
N ASN A 25 6.48 -20.45 -16.42
CA ASN A 25 5.77 -21.38 -15.54
C ASN A 25 6.46 -22.76 -15.55
N LYS A 26 6.95 -23.19 -14.38
CA LYS A 26 7.14 -24.61 -14.05
C LYS A 26 6.58 -24.87 -12.65
N ASP A 27 5.70 -25.86 -12.60
CA ASP A 27 5.18 -26.50 -11.39
C ASP A 27 6.30 -26.80 -10.38
N TRP A 28 6.09 -26.35 -9.15
CA TRP A 28 6.78 -26.86 -7.98
C TRP A 28 5.74 -27.16 -6.89
N GLY A 29 5.47 -28.46 -6.71
CA GLY A 29 4.79 -28.98 -5.53
C GLY A 29 5.61 -28.67 -4.29
N ILE A 30 5.25 -27.61 -3.58
CA ILE A 30 5.81 -27.27 -2.27
C ILE A 30 4.73 -27.51 -1.23
N SER A 31 4.98 -28.50 -0.37
CA SER A 31 4.28 -28.66 0.90
C SER A 31 4.55 -27.44 1.78
N ARG A 32 3.65 -26.45 1.73
CA ARG A 32 3.73 -25.24 2.55
C ARG A 32 3.15 -25.53 3.93
N LYS A 33 3.99 -26.00 4.85
CA LYS A 33 3.78 -25.70 6.28
C LYS A 33 3.69 -24.18 6.41
N SER A 34 2.60 -23.71 7.01
CA SER A 34 2.27 -22.33 7.34
C SER A 34 3.50 -21.40 7.44
N PHE A 35 3.84 -20.76 6.33
CA PHE A 35 4.93 -19.80 6.26
C PHE A 35 4.25 -18.44 6.05
N LEU A 36 3.75 -17.88 7.15
CA LEU A 36 3.61 -16.43 7.20
C LEU A 36 5.04 -15.91 7.24
N PRO A 37 5.42 -14.98 6.34
CA PRO A 37 6.76 -14.44 6.34
C PRO A 37 7.01 -13.83 7.73
N LYS A 38 8.23 -13.98 8.24
CA LYS A 38 8.77 -13.32 9.45
C LYS A 38 8.89 -11.80 9.25
N ILE A 39 7.94 -11.19 8.53
CA ILE A 39 7.90 -9.76 8.25
C ILE A 39 7.30 -9.12 9.49
N VAL A 40 8.25 -8.72 10.31
CA VAL A 40 8.12 -7.96 11.55
C VAL A 40 7.45 -8.74 12.68
N GLU A 41 8.22 -9.00 13.74
CA GLU A 41 7.66 -9.14 15.10
C GLU A 41 7.09 -7.78 15.55
N ILE A 42 6.21 -7.17 14.74
CA ILE A 42 5.19 -6.28 15.28
C ILE A 42 4.37 -7.21 16.15
N SER A 43 4.22 -6.89 17.43
CA SER A 43 3.29 -7.58 18.33
C SER A 43 1.86 -7.27 17.89
N ILE A 44 1.49 -7.67 16.68
CA ILE A 44 0.11 -7.89 16.31
C ILE A 44 -0.25 -9.12 17.11
N ASP A 45 -1.11 -8.95 18.11
CA ASP A 45 -1.68 -10.07 18.84
C ASP A 45 -2.36 -11.00 17.83
N GLN A 46 -1.64 -12.06 17.46
CA GLN A 46 -2.04 -13.01 16.43
C GLN A 46 -3.34 -13.72 16.80
N SER A 47 -3.67 -13.80 18.10
CA SER A 47 -4.89 -14.43 18.59
C SER A 47 -6.15 -13.61 18.28
N ASN A 48 -6.02 -12.28 18.19
CA ASN A 48 -7.07 -11.37 17.76
C ASN A 48 -7.11 -11.12 16.24
N PHE A 49 -6.07 -11.46 15.47
CA PHE A 49 -6.06 -11.25 14.02
C PHE A 49 -6.46 -12.49 13.21
N GLN A 50 -6.07 -13.69 13.67
CA GLN A 50 -6.43 -14.96 13.01
C GLN A 50 -7.92 -15.31 13.13
N SER A 51 -8.56 -14.89 14.22
CA SER A 51 -9.96 -15.27 14.50
C SER A 51 -10.97 -14.46 13.70
N ILE A 52 -10.58 -13.31 13.12
CA ILE A 52 -11.57 -12.36 12.64
C ILE A 52 -11.81 -12.45 11.12
N TYR A 53 -10.88 -12.26 10.16
CA TYR A 53 -11.30 -12.23 8.74
C TYR A 53 -10.22 -12.49 7.66
N THR A 54 -9.57 -13.66 7.56
CA THR A 54 -8.72 -13.90 6.37
C THR A 54 -8.86 -15.31 5.82
N THR A 55 -9.51 -15.47 4.66
CA THR A 55 -9.49 -16.76 3.94
C THR A 55 -8.07 -17.00 3.39
N ARG A 56 -7.72 -18.27 3.14
CA ARG A 56 -6.43 -18.63 2.53
C ARG A 56 -6.21 -17.93 1.18
N GLU A 57 -7.29 -17.63 0.46
CA GLU A 57 -7.26 -16.92 -0.82
C GLU A 57 -6.81 -15.47 -0.65
N ILE A 58 -7.32 -14.78 0.38
CA ILE A 58 -6.89 -13.43 0.74
C ILE A 58 -5.43 -13.43 1.18
N GLN A 59 -5.01 -14.42 1.98
CA GLN A 59 -3.62 -14.53 2.40
C GLN A 59 -2.70 -14.67 1.17
N ASN A 60 -3.02 -15.57 0.24
CA ASN A 60 -2.22 -15.74 -0.96
C ASN A 60 -2.26 -14.52 -1.88
N TYR A 61 -3.40 -13.82 -1.95
CA TYR A 61 -3.55 -12.67 -2.82
C TYR A 61 -2.82 -11.46 -2.28
N TYR A 62 -2.97 -11.10 -1.00
CA TYR A 62 -2.38 -9.90 -0.39
C TYR A 62 -0.96 -10.09 0.14
N PHE A 63 -0.50 -11.33 0.39
CA PHE A 63 0.90 -11.61 0.73
C PHE A 63 1.65 -12.26 -0.43
N SER A 64 1.49 -11.72 -1.64
CA SER A 64 2.36 -12.08 -2.76
C SER A 64 3.80 -11.64 -2.51
N ASP A 65 4.76 -12.35 -3.11
CA ASP A 65 6.20 -12.03 -3.02
C ASP A 65 6.51 -10.57 -3.36
N ARG A 66 5.73 -9.97 -4.28
CA ARG A 66 5.85 -8.57 -4.67
C ARG A 66 5.52 -7.62 -3.51
N PHE A 67 4.35 -7.78 -2.89
CA PHE A 67 3.92 -6.90 -1.80
C PHE A 67 4.87 -7.03 -0.61
N GLU A 68 5.27 -8.25 -0.27
CA GLU A 68 6.26 -8.48 0.78
C GLU A 68 7.60 -7.79 0.50
N SER A 69 8.07 -7.83 -0.75
CA SER A 69 9.31 -7.16 -1.14
C SER A 69 9.23 -5.66 -0.99
N GLU A 70 8.12 -5.05 -1.42
CA GLU A 70 7.89 -3.61 -1.35
C GLU A 70 7.81 -3.11 0.10
N ILE A 71 7.06 -3.83 0.96
CA ILE A 71 6.99 -3.51 2.39
C ILE A 71 8.36 -3.66 3.08
N LYS A 72 9.13 -4.70 2.73
CA LYS A 72 10.50 -4.89 3.26
C LYS A 72 11.44 -3.76 2.83
N GLU A 73 11.35 -3.35 1.58
CA GLU A 73 12.17 -2.26 1.02
C GLU A 73 11.89 -0.96 1.79
N VAL A 74 10.62 -0.56 1.91
CA VAL A 74 10.21 0.64 2.65
C VAL A 74 10.65 0.56 4.11
N ALA A 75 10.44 -0.57 4.78
CA ALA A 75 10.85 -0.77 6.18
C ALA A 75 12.38 -0.72 6.39
N SER A 76 13.16 -1.00 5.35
CA SER A 76 14.62 -1.03 5.40
C SER A 76 15.29 0.33 5.16
N LEU A 77 14.51 1.33 4.75
CA LEU A 77 15.03 2.67 4.52
C LEU A 77 15.56 3.28 5.83
N ASN A 78 16.65 4.02 5.71
CA ASN A 78 17.25 4.79 6.79
C ASN A 78 16.96 6.28 6.60
N ASP A 79 17.32 7.11 7.58
CA ASP A 79 17.29 8.56 7.39
C ASP A 79 18.13 8.97 6.17
N ASN A 80 17.70 10.04 5.52
CA ASN A 80 18.29 10.61 4.30
C ASN A 80 18.31 9.64 3.10
N TRP A 81 17.31 8.77 2.96
CA TRP A 81 17.21 7.81 1.84
C TRP A 81 17.04 8.47 0.47
N ASP A 82 16.64 9.74 0.42
CA ASP A 82 16.48 10.54 -0.80
C ASP A 82 17.64 11.51 -1.06
N GLU A 83 18.70 11.49 -0.24
CA GLU A 83 19.82 12.45 -0.26
C GLU A 83 19.41 13.92 -0.02
N GLU A 84 18.15 14.17 0.35
CA GLU A 84 17.60 15.50 0.62
C GLU A 84 17.14 15.64 2.08
N GLY A 85 17.45 14.70 2.95
CA GLY A 85 17.11 14.73 4.37
C GLY A 85 15.72 14.19 4.67
N ALA A 86 15.20 13.24 3.88
CA ALA A 86 14.03 12.48 4.27
C ALA A 86 14.22 11.77 5.61
N LEU A 87 13.16 11.71 6.40
CA LEU A 87 13.12 10.89 7.59
C LEU A 87 12.95 9.42 7.19
N LYS A 88 13.49 8.53 8.03
CA LYS A 88 13.16 7.11 8.00
C LYS A 88 11.63 6.93 8.07
N PRO A 89 11.05 6.03 7.25
CA PRO A 89 9.61 5.73 7.33
C PRO A 89 9.22 5.22 8.72
N ASP A 90 8.15 5.76 9.27
CA ASP A 90 7.67 5.39 10.58
C ASP A 90 7.05 3.98 10.57
N SER A 91 7.49 3.13 11.50
CA SER A 91 7.07 1.74 11.55
C SER A 91 5.60 1.56 11.93
N GLU A 92 5.03 2.44 12.75
CA GLU A 92 3.61 2.37 13.10
C GLU A 92 2.75 2.86 11.93
N ASN A 93 3.15 3.92 11.22
CA ASN A 93 2.47 4.35 9.99
C ASN A 93 2.48 3.24 8.92
N LEU A 94 3.62 2.57 8.72
CA LEU A 94 3.72 1.45 7.78
C LEU A 94 2.82 0.27 8.18
N LYS A 95 2.79 -0.07 9.48
CA LYS A 95 1.88 -1.07 10.02
C LYS A 95 0.42 -0.70 9.80
N HIS A 96 0.01 0.54 10.07
CA HIS A 96 -1.36 1.00 9.83
C HIS A 96 -1.73 0.96 8.34
N ALA A 97 -0.80 1.29 7.45
CA ALA A 97 -0.99 1.15 6.02
C ALA A 97 -1.24 -0.31 5.59
N VAL A 98 -0.44 -1.25 6.08
CA VAL A 98 -0.62 -2.69 5.81
C VAL A 98 -1.97 -3.19 6.36
N LEU A 99 -2.32 -2.80 7.58
CA LEU A 99 -3.60 -3.17 8.20
C LEU A 99 -4.80 -2.63 7.41
N PHE A 100 -4.71 -1.40 6.90
CA PHE A 100 -5.73 -0.82 6.04
C PHE A 100 -5.94 -1.63 4.77
N ILE A 101 -4.85 -2.03 4.08
CA ILE A 101 -4.92 -2.83 2.84
C ILE A 101 -5.66 -4.15 3.11
N ILE A 102 -5.31 -4.84 4.20
CA ILE A 102 -5.93 -6.10 4.58
C ILE A 102 -7.42 -5.89 4.89
N PHE A 103 -7.74 -4.87 5.70
CA PHE A 103 -9.11 -4.59 6.13
C PHE A 103 -10.05 -4.20 4.97
N TYR A 104 -9.63 -3.24 4.13
CA TYR A 104 -10.40 -2.82 2.97
C TYR A 104 -10.43 -3.89 1.87
N GLY A 105 -9.31 -4.57 1.67
CA GLY A 105 -9.20 -5.68 0.72
C GLY A 105 -10.15 -6.83 1.05
N ASN A 106 -10.25 -7.18 2.34
CA ASN A 106 -11.23 -8.14 2.86
C ASN A 106 -12.66 -7.69 2.62
N SER A 107 -12.93 -6.42 2.91
CA SER A 107 -14.27 -5.86 2.79
C SER A 107 -14.74 -5.80 1.34
N LEU A 108 -13.86 -5.46 0.40
CA LEU A 108 -14.17 -5.49 -1.03
C LEU A 108 -14.37 -6.91 -1.55
N LEU A 109 -13.52 -7.87 -1.15
CA LEU A 109 -13.70 -9.27 -1.56
C LEU A 109 -15.03 -9.83 -1.03
N LYS A 110 -15.35 -9.61 0.25
CA LYS A 110 -16.58 -10.10 0.86
C LYS A 110 -17.83 -9.48 0.23
N ASN A 111 -17.80 -8.19 -0.04
CA ASN A 111 -18.99 -7.45 -0.51
C ASN A 111 -19.17 -7.50 -2.03
N LEU A 112 -18.09 -7.68 -2.81
CA LEU A 112 -18.12 -7.58 -4.27
C LEU A 112 -17.57 -8.80 -4.99
N GLY A 113 -16.97 -9.76 -4.27
CA GLY A 113 -16.29 -10.91 -4.88
C GLY A 113 -15.05 -10.52 -5.69
N LYS A 114 -14.50 -9.33 -5.47
CA LYS A 114 -13.36 -8.79 -6.22
C LYS A 114 -12.19 -8.47 -5.30
N PHE A 115 -10.98 -8.75 -5.80
CA PHE A 115 -9.75 -8.38 -5.11
C PHE A 115 -9.38 -6.92 -5.42
N LEU A 116 -8.97 -6.19 -4.40
CA LEU A 116 -8.43 -4.85 -4.56
C LEU A 116 -7.00 -4.95 -5.10
N PRO A 117 -6.64 -4.29 -6.22
CA PRO A 117 -5.26 -4.22 -6.63
C PRO A 117 -4.38 -3.65 -5.53
N TYR A 118 -3.14 -4.10 -5.49
CA TYR A 118 -2.16 -3.54 -4.58
C TYR A 118 -1.89 -2.07 -4.87
N PRO A 119 -1.89 -1.21 -3.84
CA PRO A 119 -1.40 0.14 -3.99
C PRO A 119 0.12 0.13 -4.20
N GLU A 120 0.64 1.20 -4.77
CA GLU A 120 2.05 1.57 -4.56
C GLU A 120 2.20 2.04 -3.09
N VAL A 121 3.21 1.55 -2.38
CA VAL A 121 3.52 1.94 -1.00
C VAL A 121 4.70 2.90 -1.02
N ASN A 122 4.42 4.18 -0.82
CA ASN A 122 5.41 5.25 -0.98
C ASN A 122 5.79 5.84 0.39
N PRO A 123 7.07 5.81 0.79
CA PRO A 123 7.54 6.57 1.93
C PRO A 123 7.56 8.07 1.59
N CYS A 124 7.12 8.89 2.54
CA CYS A 124 7.17 10.34 2.42
C CYS A 124 8.38 10.91 3.18
N ARG A 125 8.84 12.10 2.77
CA ARG A 125 10.00 12.78 3.37
C ARG A 125 9.84 13.07 4.87
N ASP A 126 8.60 13.20 5.34
CA ASP A 126 8.22 13.44 6.74
C ASP A 126 8.05 12.15 7.56
N GLY A 127 8.39 10.97 7.00
CA GLY A 127 8.23 9.68 7.64
C GLY A 127 6.80 9.10 7.56
N SER A 128 5.86 9.81 6.94
CA SER A 128 4.53 9.28 6.64
C SER A 128 4.57 8.25 5.50
N ILE A 129 3.49 7.50 5.34
CA ILE A 129 3.33 6.48 4.29
C ILE A 129 2.13 6.81 3.43
N ASP A 130 2.31 6.86 2.12
CA ASP A 130 1.25 6.97 1.13
C ASP A 130 0.95 5.60 0.51
N LEU A 131 -0.33 5.24 0.51
CA LEU A 131 -0.87 4.18 -0.34
C LEU A 131 -1.50 4.82 -1.57
N VAL A 132 -1.04 4.43 -2.76
CA VAL A 132 -1.49 5.04 -4.01
C VAL A 132 -2.11 4.00 -4.93
N TRP A 133 -3.38 4.21 -5.27
CA TRP A 133 -4.03 3.55 -6.41
C TRP A 133 -4.13 4.54 -7.56
N ARG A 134 -3.80 4.10 -8.77
CA ARG A 134 -3.93 4.93 -9.96
C ARG A 134 -4.15 4.11 -11.21
N ASP A 135 -4.94 4.68 -12.11
CA ASP A 135 -5.09 4.25 -13.49
C ASP A 135 -5.03 5.49 -14.41
N ASN A 136 -5.39 5.31 -15.68
CA ASN A 136 -5.36 6.38 -16.69
C ASN A 136 -6.41 7.49 -16.46
N SER A 137 -7.37 7.27 -15.58
CA SER A 137 -8.57 8.08 -15.39
C SER A 137 -8.84 8.50 -13.95
N SER A 138 -8.19 7.86 -12.98
CA SER A 138 -8.43 8.06 -11.56
C SER A 138 -7.15 7.87 -10.76
N PHE A 139 -7.03 8.60 -9.65
CA PHE A 139 -6.08 8.27 -8.59
C PHE A 139 -6.72 8.41 -7.21
N LEU A 140 -6.17 7.67 -6.25
CA LEU A 140 -6.47 7.71 -4.83
C LEU A 140 -5.16 7.64 -4.05
N ILE A 141 -5.02 8.50 -3.07
CA ILE A 141 -3.93 8.51 -2.09
C ILE A 141 -4.56 8.36 -0.71
N ILE A 142 -4.02 7.44 0.10
CA ILE A 142 -4.29 7.33 1.52
C ILE A 142 -2.96 7.59 2.25
N ASN A 143 -2.89 8.66 3.04
CA ASN A 143 -1.71 9.06 3.78
C ASN A 143 -1.84 8.70 5.28
N PHE A 144 -0.87 7.94 5.77
CA PHE A 144 -0.69 7.58 7.19
C PHE A 144 0.45 8.40 7.77
N ARG A 145 0.08 9.47 8.48
CA ARG A 145 1.02 10.38 9.16
C ARG A 145 0.88 10.43 10.68
N ASP A 146 -0.20 9.87 11.20
CA ASP A 146 -0.48 9.78 12.63
C ASP A 146 -0.04 8.42 13.15
N GLN A 147 1.03 8.41 13.96
CA GLN A 147 1.58 7.22 14.61
C GLN A 147 0.55 6.48 15.47
N SER A 148 -0.52 7.15 15.92
CA SER A 148 -1.59 6.50 16.68
C SER A 148 -2.51 5.64 15.80
N GLY A 149 -2.49 5.85 14.48
CA GLY A 149 -3.34 5.17 13.51
C GLY A 149 -4.82 5.53 13.59
N GLN A 150 -5.20 6.50 14.43
CA GLN A 150 -6.59 6.87 14.63
C GLN A 150 -7.17 7.60 13.43
N VAL A 151 -6.35 8.40 12.74
CA VAL A 151 -6.77 9.16 11.57
C VAL A 151 -5.78 8.97 10.43
N ALA A 152 -6.29 8.59 9.26
CA ALA A 152 -5.58 8.72 8.00
C ALA A 152 -6.24 9.80 7.14
N ASN A 153 -5.47 10.38 6.23
CA ASN A 153 -6.01 11.34 5.26
C ASN A 153 -6.18 10.64 3.92
N PHE A 154 -7.20 11.03 3.18
CA PHE A 154 -7.37 10.60 1.80
C PHE A 154 -7.43 11.78 0.86
N TYR A 155 -7.02 11.54 -0.37
CA TYR A 155 -7.26 12.41 -1.50
C TYR A 155 -7.53 11.56 -2.74
N PHE A 156 -8.61 11.82 -3.44
CA PHE A 156 -8.90 11.18 -4.71
C PHE A 156 -9.39 12.19 -5.73
N ASP A 157 -9.09 11.95 -7.00
CA ASP A 157 -9.54 12.77 -8.12
C ASP A 157 -9.49 11.95 -9.42
N GLN A 158 -10.36 12.30 -10.36
CA GLN A 158 -10.48 11.72 -11.70
C GLN A 158 -9.69 12.52 -12.76
N TYR A 159 -8.64 13.23 -12.32
CA TYR A 159 -7.94 14.25 -13.12
C TYR A 159 -8.89 15.36 -13.61
N ASP A 160 -9.97 15.59 -12.87
CA ASP A 160 -10.90 16.70 -13.02
C ASP A 160 -10.95 17.42 -11.67
N PRO A 161 -10.33 18.61 -11.54
CA PRO A 161 -10.17 19.29 -10.26
C PRO A 161 -11.51 19.66 -9.59
N ILE A 162 -12.63 19.59 -10.30
CA ILE A 162 -13.98 19.79 -9.73
C ILE A 162 -14.48 18.53 -9.01
N LEU A 163 -14.03 17.35 -9.42
CA LEU A 163 -14.48 16.05 -8.92
C LEU A 163 -13.57 15.48 -7.82
N GLY A 164 -12.47 16.17 -7.51
CA GLY A 164 -11.56 15.80 -6.44
C GLY A 164 -12.18 15.92 -5.05
N ARG A 165 -11.81 15.01 -4.15
CA ARG A 165 -12.20 15.04 -2.74
C ARG A 165 -11.03 14.70 -1.84
N GLN A 166 -10.96 15.38 -0.71
CA GLN A 166 -10.00 15.11 0.37
C GLN A 166 -10.71 15.10 1.73
N GLY A 167 -10.13 14.40 2.70
CA GLY A 167 -10.65 14.34 4.06
C GLY A 167 -9.82 13.47 4.98
N GLY A 168 -10.21 13.42 6.26
CA GLY A 168 -9.69 12.49 7.25
C GLY A 168 -10.72 11.39 7.55
N PHE A 169 -10.25 10.19 7.90
CA PHE A 169 -11.10 9.06 8.25
C PHE A 169 -10.41 8.13 9.25
N VAL A 170 -11.20 7.28 9.91
CA VAL A 170 -10.71 6.26 10.85
C VAL A 170 -10.41 4.96 10.06
N PRO A 171 -9.15 4.52 9.95
CA PRO A 171 -8.77 3.38 9.08
C PRO A 171 -9.40 2.04 9.46
N SER A 172 -9.75 1.86 10.74
CA SER A 172 -10.43 0.67 11.25
C SER A 172 -11.93 0.66 10.98
N GLU A 173 -12.48 1.70 10.35
CA GLU A 173 -13.88 1.80 9.98
C GLU A 173 -14.02 1.84 8.45
N LEU A 174 -15.15 1.33 7.96
CA LEU A 174 -15.47 1.39 6.53
C LEU A 174 -16.02 2.76 6.18
N ASP A 175 -15.16 3.61 5.65
CA ASP A 175 -15.55 4.86 5.04
C ASP A 175 -16.21 4.58 3.68
N HIS A 176 -17.47 5.02 3.54
CA HIS A 176 -18.26 4.75 2.34
C HIS A 176 -17.68 5.41 1.09
N ASP A 177 -17.04 6.58 1.21
CA ASP A 177 -16.50 7.30 0.07
C ASP A 177 -15.23 6.62 -0.44
N ILE A 178 -14.34 6.22 0.47
CA ILE A 178 -13.14 5.45 0.14
C ILE A 178 -13.54 4.10 -0.47
N LEU A 179 -14.48 3.38 0.15
CA LEU A 179 -14.95 2.10 -0.36
C LEU A 179 -15.56 2.25 -1.76
N ASN A 180 -16.38 3.27 -1.97
CA ASN A 180 -16.98 3.54 -3.28
C ASN A 180 -15.94 3.94 -4.32
N TYR A 181 -14.90 4.66 -3.93
CA TYR A 181 -13.84 5.04 -4.86
C TYR A 181 -12.94 3.85 -5.23
N LEU A 182 -12.59 3.02 -4.25
CA LEU A 182 -11.79 1.81 -4.47
C LEU A 182 -12.46 0.83 -5.45
N LYS A 183 -13.80 0.83 -5.54
CA LYS A 183 -14.56 0.05 -6.54
C LYS A 183 -14.16 0.34 -7.98
N LYS A 184 -13.58 1.51 -8.26
CA LYS A 184 -13.16 1.88 -9.62
C LYS A 184 -11.91 1.12 -10.08
N PHE A 185 -11.11 0.61 -9.15
CA PHE A 185 -9.88 -0.11 -9.45
C PHE A 185 -10.06 -1.64 -9.55
N VAL A 186 -11.27 -2.16 -9.29
CA VAL A 186 -11.57 -3.61 -9.22
C VAL A 186 -12.48 -4.11 -10.34
#